data_AF-A0A353QGQ3-F1
#
_entry.id   AF-A0A353QGQ3-F1
#
_cell.length_a   1.000
_cell.length_b   1.000
_cell.length_c   1.000
_cell.angle_alpha   90.00
_cell.angle_beta   90.00
_cell.angle_gamma   90.00
#
_symmetry.space_group_name_H-M   'P 1'
#
loop_
_entity.id
_entity.type
_entity.pdbx_description
1 polymer ?
#
loop_
_entity_poly.entity_id
_entity_poly.type
_entity_poly.pdbx_seq_one_letter_code
_entity_poly.pdbx_strand_id
1 'polypeptide(L)'
;EIREALFASKICAYAQGLAMIRKAAAEYRWDTPLGEVAMVWQGGCIIRAHFLNLIKEAYDRRPDLENLILDPYFAAAIDEAQQSWRKVIAGAELAGIPVPAFSSALAYFDSYRCAHGPANLLQAQRDYFGAHTYERVDRPGVFHTDWHVTGKTVQSSRVDEK
;
A
#
# COMPACT_ATOMS: atom_id res chain seq x y z
N GLU A 1 -12.36 9.47 18.40
CA GLU A 1 -10.90 9.36 18.17
C GLU A 1 -10.36 7.92 18.17
N ILE A 2 -10.19 7.25 19.31
CA ILE A 2 -9.60 5.88 19.32
C ILE A 2 -10.39 4.86 18.49
N ARG A 3 -11.73 4.92 18.53
CA ARG A 3 -12.61 4.07 17.70
C ARG A 3 -12.34 4.26 16.20
N GLU A 4 -12.18 5.50 15.75
CA GLU A 4 -11.88 5.80 14.34
C GLU A 4 -10.48 5.33 13.95
N ALA A 5 -9.49 5.57 14.81
CA ALA A 5 -8.12 5.08 14.60
C ALA A 5 -8.08 3.56 14.41
N LEU A 6 -8.79 2.82 15.28
CA LEU A 6 -8.92 1.38 15.19
C LEU A 6 -9.60 0.95 13.89
N PHE A 7 -10.69 1.63 13.51
CA PHE A 7 -11.44 1.28 12.30
C PHE A 7 -10.62 1.51 11.03
N ALA A 8 -9.98 2.68 10.88
CA ALA A 8 -9.09 2.97 9.74
C ALA A 8 -7.91 2.00 9.67
N SER A 9 -7.29 1.69 10.82
CA SER A 9 -6.20 0.72 10.90
C SER A 9 -6.65 -0.68 10.47
N LYS A 10 -7.86 -1.09 10.89
CA LYS A 10 -8.48 -2.37 10.47
C LYS A 10 -8.71 -2.40 8.96
N ILE A 11 -9.21 -1.32 8.36
CA ILE A 11 -9.40 -1.24 6.91
C ILE A 11 -8.07 -1.46 6.18
N CYS A 12 -7.00 -0.79 6.63
CA CYS A 12 -5.67 -0.95 6.04
C CYS A 12 -5.14 -2.39 6.16
N ALA A 13 -5.33 -3.05 7.31
CA ALA A 13 -4.91 -4.43 7.51
C ALA A 13 -5.61 -5.40 6.54
N TYR A 14 -6.93 -5.26 6.36
CA TYR A 14 -7.67 -6.08 5.40
C TYR A 14 -7.30 -5.75 3.95
N ALA A 15 -7.11 -4.47 3.63
CA ALA A 15 -6.64 -4.04 2.31
C ALA A 15 -5.31 -4.70 1.92
N GLN A 16 -4.33 -4.72 2.83
CA GLN A 16 -3.04 -5.37 2.63
C GLN A 16 -3.18 -6.89 2.47
N GLY A 17 -3.98 -7.55 3.33
CA GLY A 17 -4.20 -8.99 3.26
C GLY A 17 -4.87 -9.42 1.96
N LEU A 18 -5.91 -8.71 1.52
CA LEU A 18 -6.61 -9.01 0.27
C LEU A 18 -5.74 -8.72 -0.97
N ALA A 19 -4.94 -7.65 -0.94
CA ALA A 19 -3.97 -7.38 -2.00
C ALA A 19 -2.89 -8.48 -2.11
N MET A 20 -2.46 -9.04 -0.97
CA MET A 20 -1.54 -10.18 -0.93
C MET A 20 -2.18 -11.44 -1.54
N ILE A 21 -3.44 -11.74 -1.18
CA ILE A 21 -4.18 -12.87 -1.77
C ILE A 21 -4.34 -12.69 -3.28
N ARG A 22 -4.67 -11.48 -3.76
CA ARG A 22 -4.75 -11.22 -5.21
C ARG A 22 -3.42 -11.47 -5.92
N LYS A 23 -2.31 -10.98 -5.36
CA LYS A 23 -0.98 -11.22 -5.94
C LYS A 23 -0.65 -12.71 -6.00
N ALA A 24 -0.95 -13.46 -4.93
CA ALA A 24 -0.77 -14.91 -4.92
C ALA A 24 -1.67 -15.62 -5.95
N ALA A 25 -2.94 -15.23 -6.06
CA ALA A 25 -3.85 -15.77 -7.05
C ALA A 25 -3.35 -15.55 -8.49
N ALA A 26 -2.80 -14.38 -8.78
CA ALA A 26 -2.18 -14.09 -10.08
C ALA A 26 -0.93 -14.95 -10.34
N GLU A 27 -0.01 -15.01 -9.37
CA GLU A 27 1.24 -15.80 -9.46
C GLU A 27 0.95 -17.29 -9.69
N TYR A 28 0.03 -17.86 -8.91
CA TYR A 28 -0.28 -19.29 -8.94
C TYR A 28 -1.42 -19.65 -9.90
N ARG A 29 -1.98 -18.66 -10.62
CA ARG A 29 -3.11 -18.83 -11.55
C ARG A 29 -4.34 -19.47 -10.90
N TRP A 30 -4.66 -19.05 -9.67
CA TRP A 30 -5.87 -19.46 -8.97
C TRP A 30 -7.03 -18.54 -9.30
N ASP A 31 -8.21 -19.13 -9.50
CA ASP A 31 -9.46 -18.39 -9.50
C ASP A 31 -9.87 -18.13 -8.04
N THR A 32 -9.58 -16.93 -7.54
CA THR A 32 -9.78 -16.56 -6.12
C THR A 32 -10.64 -15.30 -6.02
N PRO A 33 -11.98 -15.42 -6.12
CA PRO A 33 -12.88 -14.29 -5.98
C PRO A 33 -12.83 -13.74 -4.55
N LEU A 34 -12.26 -12.54 -4.38
CA LEU A 34 -12.00 -11.95 -3.06
C LEU A 34 -13.28 -11.66 -2.25
N GLY A 35 -14.41 -11.44 -2.92
CA GLY A 35 -15.71 -11.37 -2.26
C GLY A 35 -16.06 -12.69 -1.55
N GLU A 36 -15.89 -13.83 -2.22
CA GLU A 36 -16.17 -15.13 -1.62
C GLU A 36 -15.20 -15.48 -0.48
N VAL A 37 -13.93 -15.10 -0.63
CA VAL A 37 -12.94 -15.22 0.46
C VAL A 37 -13.44 -14.51 1.73
N ALA A 38 -13.97 -13.29 1.61
CA ALA A 38 -14.54 -12.56 2.74
C ALA A 38 -15.75 -13.28 3.36
N MET A 39 -16.60 -13.91 2.54
CA MET A 39 -17.76 -14.67 3.01
C MET A 39 -17.39 -15.95 3.74
N VAL A 40 -16.33 -16.66 3.31
CA VAL A 40 -15.83 -17.84 4.02
C VAL A 40 -15.40 -17.44 5.44
N TRP A 41 -14.73 -16.30 5.61
CA TRP A 41 -14.30 -15.81 6.93
C TRP A 41 -15.44 -15.38 7.85
N GLN A 42 -16.65 -15.20 7.31
CA GLN A 42 -17.83 -14.90 8.10
C GLN A 42 -18.41 -16.16 8.77
N GLY A 43 -18.20 -17.33 8.16
CA GLY A 43 -18.72 -18.62 8.60
C GLY A 43 -17.94 -19.27 9.75
N GLY A 44 -17.97 -18.68 10.94
CA GLY A 44 -17.45 -19.31 12.17
C GLY A 44 -15.98 -19.02 12.50
N CYS A 45 -15.24 -18.31 11.65
CA CYS A 45 -13.89 -17.86 11.98
C CYS A 45 -13.88 -16.86 13.16
N ILE A 46 -12.72 -16.71 13.80
CA ILE A 46 -12.52 -15.79 14.94
C ILE A 46 -12.72 -14.32 14.50
N ILE A 47 -12.33 -13.98 13.27
CA ILE A 47 -12.39 -12.61 12.73
C ILE A 47 -13.78 -12.20 12.21
N ARG A 48 -14.80 -13.05 12.38
CA ARG A 48 -16.16 -12.79 11.90
C ARG A 48 -16.67 -11.42 12.38
N ALA A 49 -17.21 -10.63 11.46
CA ALA A 49 -17.78 -9.32 11.76
C ALA A 49 -18.68 -8.87 10.60
N HIS A 50 -19.62 -7.95 10.88
CA HIS A 50 -20.37 -7.23 9.83
C HIS A 50 -19.43 -6.55 8.82
N PHE A 51 -18.21 -6.20 9.25
CA PHE A 51 -17.15 -5.69 8.39
C PHE A 51 -16.89 -6.55 7.14
N LEU A 52 -17.01 -7.88 7.24
CA LEU A 52 -16.78 -8.78 6.10
C LEU A 52 -17.88 -8.66 5.03
N ASN A 53 -19.13 -8.35 5.41
CA ASN A 53 -20.20 -8.06 4.45
C ASN A 53 -19.84 -6.84 3.60
N LEU A 54 -19.29 -5.79 4.22
CA LEU A 54 -18.90 -4.57 3.51
C LEU A 54 -17.77 -4.84 2.50
N ILE A 55 -16.86 -5.76 2.81
CA ILE A 55 -15.84 -6.24 1.86
C ILE A 55 -16.48 -6.99 0.70
N LYS A 56 -17.40 -7.92 0.99
CA LYS A 56 -18.16 -8.64 -0.05
C LYS A 56 -18.87 -7.66 -0.98
N GLU A 57 -19.60 -6.70 -0.42
CA GLU A 57 -20.32 -5.67 -1.18
C GLU A 57 -19.37 -4.83 -2.06
N ALA A 58 -18.16 -4.52 -1.57
CA ALA A 58 -17.16 -3.81 -2.38
C ALA A 58 -16.71 -4.61 -3.60
N TYR A 59 -16.45 -5.91 -3.44
CA TYR A 59 -16.09 -6.79 -4.57
C TYR A 59 -17.29 -7.16 -5.44
N ASP A 60 -18.51 -7.13 -4.92
CA ASP A 60 -19.73 -7.28 -5.73
C ASP A 60 -19.95 -6.07 -6.65
N ARG A 61 -19.67 -4.87 -6.15
CA ARG A 61 -19.69 -3.65 -6.97
C ARG A 61 -18.58 -3.64 -8.01
N ARG A 62 -17.37 -4.06 -7.63
CA ARG A 62 -16.18 -4.05 -8.49
C ARG A 62 -15.31 -5.29 -8.26
N PRO A 63 -15.51 -6.39 -9.02
CA PRO A 63 -14.76 -7.62 -8.85
C PRO A 63 -13.25 -7.48 -9.10
N ASP A 64 -12.84 -6.54 -9.96
CA ASP A 64 -11.46 -6.20 -10.32
C ASP A 64 -10.83 -5.14 -9.40
N LEU A 65 -11.42 -4.86 -8.24
CA LEU A 65 -10.93 -3.89 -7.27
C LEU A 65 -9.46 -4.14 -6.88
N GLU A 66 -8.58 -3.22 -7.26
CA GLU A 66 -7.14 -3.33 -6.98
C GLU A 66 -6.78 -3.12 -5.50
N ASN A 67 -7.59 -2.42 -4.74
CA ASN A 67 -7.32 -2.24 -3.33
C ASN A 67 -8.61 -1.86 -2.62
N LEU A 68 -8.86 -2.47 -1.47
CA LEU A 68 -10.07 -2.20 -0.69
C LEU A 68 -10.23 -0.71 -0.34
N ILE A 69 -9.12 0.02 -0.14
CA ILE A 69 -9.19 1.45 0.20
C ILE A 69 -9.68 2.33 -0.96
N LEU A 70 -9.75 1.80 -2.19
CA LEU A 70 -10.26 2.49 -3.38
C LEU A 70 -11.77 2.29 -3.59
N ASP A 71 -12.42 1.45 -2.79
CA ASP A 71 -13.88 1.35 -2.79
C ASP A 71 -14.51 2.58 -2.09
N PRO A 72 -15.61 3.15 -2.62
CA PRO A 72 -16.18 4.39 -2.11
C PRO A 72 -16.53 4.38 -0.61
N TYR A 73 -17.04 3.25 -0.08
CA TYR A 73 -17.39 3.16 1.33
C TYR A 73 -16.14 3.23 2.21
N PHE A 74 -15.12 2.44 1.88
CA PHE A 74 -13.88 2.39 2.65
C PHE A 74 -13.06 3.68 2.51
N ALA A 75 -13.05 4.30 1.34
CA ALA A 75 -12.42 5.60 1.12
C ALA A 75 -13.06 6.69 1.99
N ALA A 76 -14.40 6.79 2.01
CA ALA A 76 -15.12 7.74 2.85
C ALA A 76 -14.88 7.48 4.35
N ALA A 77 -14.93 6.20 4.77
CA ALA A 77 -14.66 5.83 6.15
C ALA A 77 -13.25 6.22 6.62
N ILE A 78 -12.24 6.08 5.76
CA ILE A 78 -10.87 6.52 6.08
C ILE A 78 -10.79 8.05 6.09
N ASP A 79 -11.44 8.74 5.16
CA ASP A 79 -11.43 10.20 5.08
C ASP A 79 -12.04 10.85 6.34
N GLU A 80 -13.13 10.29 6.85
CA GLU A 80 -13.73 10.72 8.12
C GLU A 80 -12.82 10.41 9.33
N ALA A 81 -12.12 9.27 9.31
CA ALA A 81 -11.33 8.79 10.44
C ALA A 81 -9.90 9.36 10.51
N GLN A 82 -9.31 9.80 9.39
CA GLN A 82 -7.87 10.03 9.31
C GLN A 82 -7.34 11.10 10.27
N GLN A 83 -8.12 12.16 10.54
CA GLN A 83 -7.69 13.20 11.47
C GLN A 83 -7.62 12.68 12.92
N SER A 84 -8.65 11.97 13.34
CA SER A 84 -8.72 11.31 14.64
C SER A 84 -7.64 10.25 14.80
N TRP A 85 -7.38 9.49 13.73
CA TRP A 85 -6.32 8.49 13.69
C TRP A 85 -4.93 9.09 13.95
N ARG A 86 -4.61 10.21 13.27
CA ARG A 86 -3.35 10.94 13.47
C ARG A 86 -3.19 11.47 14.89
N LYS A 87 -4.25 12.04 15.47
CA LYS A 87 -4.23 12.53 16.86
C LYS A 87 -3.96 11.42 17.86
N VAL A 88 -4.60 10.26 17.70
CA VAL A 88 -4.39 9.10 18.58
C VAL A 88 -2.94 8.64 18.53
N ILE A 89 -2.36 8.54 17.33
CA ILE A 89 -0.95 8.16 17.18
C ILE A 89 -0.05 9.22 17.81
N ALA A 90 -0.22 10.50 17.48
CA ALA A 90 0.59 11.59 18.05
C ALA A 90 0.53 11.62 19.58
N GLY A 91 -0.66 11.45 20.17
CA GLY A 91 -0.84 11.38 21.61
C GLY A 91 -0.17 10.15 22.23
N ALA A 92 -0.25 8.99 21.58
CA ALA A 92 0.41 7.77 22.03
C ALA A 92 1.94 7.92 22.01
N GLU A 93 2.51 8.44 20.93
CA GLU A 93 3.95 8.67 20.79
C GLU A 93 4.47 9.67 21.83
N LEU A 94 3.75 10.79 22.04
CA LEU A 94 4.10 11.77 23.08
C LEU A 94 4.02 11.20 24.50
N ALA A 95 3.13 10.24 24.73
CA ALA A 95 2.97 9.55 26.01
C ALA A 95 3.91 8.34 26.17
N GLY A 96 4.71 7.98 25.16
CA GLY A 96 5.54 6.79 25.17
C GLY A 96 4.76 5.47 25.13
N ILE A 97 3.54 5.47 24.58
CA ILE A 97 2.69 4.29 24.45
C ILE A 97 2.89 3.67 23.06
N PRO A 98 3.36 2.42 22.96
CA PRO A 98 3.61 1.79 21.67
C PRO A 98 2.29 1.44 20.96
N VAL A 99 2.09 1.96 19.75
CA VAL A 99 0.92 1.68 18.89
C VAL A 99 1.32 1.18 17.49
N PRO A 100 2.17 0.14 17.37
CA PRO A 100 2.81 -0.23 16.10
C PRO A 100 1.80 -0.55 14.98
N ALA A 101 0.67 -1.17 15.31
CA ALA A 101 -0.39 -1.48 14.33
C ALA A 101 -1.06 -0.20 13.78
N PHE A 102 -1.28 0.82 14.61
CA PHE A 102 -1.86 2.08 14.16
C PHE A 102 -0.84 2.88 13.33
N SER A 103 0.40 3.00 13.84
CA SER A 103 1.46 3.76 13.16
C SER A 103 1.79 3.17 11.78
N SER A 104 1.93 1.84 11.68
CA SER A 104 2.22 1.17 10.41
C SER A 104 1.06 1.24 9.42
N ALA A 105 -0.19 1.09 9.89
CA ALA A 105 -1.35 1.24 9.02
C ALA A 105 -1.46 2.68 8.48
N LEU A 106 -1.16 3.71 9.29
CA LEU A 106 -1.17 5.11 8.82
C LEU A 106 -0.05 5.34 7.80
N ALA A 107 1.15 4.82 8.08
CA ALA A 107 2.27 4.89 7.15
C ALA A 107 1.95 4.21 5.81
N TYR A 108 1.26 3.06 5.83
CA TYR A 108 0.77 2.39 4.63
C TYR A 108 -0.21 3.27 3.86
N PHE A 109 -1.23 3.83 4.52
CA PHE A 109 -2.21 4.71 3.87
C PHE A 109 -1.55 5.93 3.23
N ASP A 110 -0.68 6.62 3.96
CA ASP A 110 0.04 7.80 3.47
C ASP A 110 1.00 7.46 2.33
N SER A 111 1.64 6.29 2.38
CA SER A 111 2.51 5.81 1.29
C SER A 111 1.70 5.47 0.04
N TYR A 112 0.55 4.81 0.19
CA TYR A 112 -0.26 4.35 -0.94
C TYR A 112 -0.90 5.51 -1.71
N ARG A 113 -1.30 6.59 -1.03
CA ARG A 113 -1.87 7.79 -1.66
C ARG A 113 -0.83 8.79 -2.17
N CYS A 114 0.46 8.53 -1.94
CA CYS A 114 1.54 9.42 -2.36
C CYS A 114 2.01 9.07 -3.77
N ALA A 115 1.63 9.88 -4.76
CA ALA A 115 2.00 9.66 -6.16
C ALA A 115 3.53 9.71 -6.39
N HIS A 116 4.25 10.54 -5.61
CA HIS A 116 5.71 10.70 -5.70
C HIS A 116 6.35 10.57 -4.33
N GLY A 117 6.67 9.33 -3.95
CA GLY A 117 7.39 9.03 -2.71
C GLY A 117 8.90 9.27 -2.80
N PRO A 118 9.63 9.16 -1.67
CA PRO A 118 11.07 9.40 -1.59
C PRO A 118 11.96 8.28 -2.18
N ALA A 119 11.35 7.30 -2.89
CA ALA A 119 12.09 6.18 -3.49
C ALA A 119 13.06 6.62 -4.60
N ASN A 120 12.89 7.82 -5.16
CA ASN A 120 13.85 8.45 -6.06
C ASN A 120 15.24 8.63 -5.41
N LEU A 121 15.30 8.97 -4.12
CA LEU A 121 16.57 9.07 -3.39
C LEU A 121 17.23 7.70 -3.23
N LEU A 122 16.45 6.65 -2.95
CA LEU A 122 16.96 5.28 -2.89
C LEU A 122 17.55 4.85 -4.24
N GLN A 123 16.88 5.16 -5.34
CA GLN A 123 17.41 4.91 -6.69
C GLN A 123 18.70 5.68 -6.94
N ALA A 124 18.76 6.97 -6.57
CA ALA A 124 19.98 7.77 -6.70
C ALA A 124 21.14 7.18 -5.88
N GLN A 125 20.90 6.76 -4.63
CA GLN A 125 21.92 6.13 -3.79
C GLN A 125 22.44 4.84 -4.41
N ARG A 126 21.54 3.94 -4.85
CA ARG A 126 21.93 2.67 -5.50
C ARG A 126 22.77 2.90 -6.76
N ASP A 127 22.41 3.90 -7.56
CA ASP A 127 23.19 4.26 -8.74
C ASP A 127 24.55 4.87 -8.36
N TYR A 128 24.60 5.71 -7.32
CA TYR A 128 25.81 6.35 -6.82
C TYR A 128 26.88 5.34 -6.39
N PHE A 129 26.55 4.43 -5.47
CA PHE A 129 27.56 3.52 -4.89
C PHE A 129 27.74 2.22 -5.67
N GLY A 130 26.80 1.87 -6.56
CA GLY A 130 26.73 0.53 -7.16
C GLY A 130 26.39 0.49 -8.65
N ALA A 131 26.33 1.63 -9.33
CA ALA A 131 25.99 1.72 -10.75
C ALA A 131 24.71 0.93 -11.13
N HIS A 132 23.75 0.86 -10.20
CA HIS A 132 22.53 0.07 -10.35
C HIS A 132 21.51 0.65 -11.35
N THR A 133 21.79 1.83 -11.92
CA THR A 133 20.91 2.55 -12.85
C THR A 133 19.56 2.97 -12.25
N TYR A 134 18.84 3.83 -12.96
CA TYR A 134 17.50 4.28 -12.60
C TYR A 134 16.70 4.72 -13.83
N GLU A 135 15.38 4.87 -13.66
CA GLU A 135 14.47 5.40 -14.68
C GLU A 135 14.08 6.85 -14.37
N ARG A 136 13.59 7.58 -15.37
CA ARG A 136 13.21 9.00 -15.25
C ARG A 136 11.73 9.21 -15.55
N VAL A 137 11.18 10.26 -14.97
CA VAL A 137 9.76 10.63 -15.13
C VAL A 137 9.48 11.46 -16.39
N ASP A 138 10.51 12.10 -16.96
CA ASP A 138 10.37 13.01 -18.10
C ASP A 138 10.65 12.34 -19.46
N ARG A 139 11.27 11.15 -19.45
CA ARG A 139 11.54 10.38 -20.67
C ARG A 139 11.78 8.90 -20.36
N PRO A 140 11.40 7.99 -21.28
CA PRO A 140 11.69 6.57 -21.14
C PRO A 140 13.19 6.28 -21.26
N GLY A 141 13.64 5.23 -20.58
CA GLY A 141 15.02 4.73 -20.65
C GLY A 141 15.60 4.37 -19.29
N VAL A 142 16.76 3.71 -19.32
CA VAL A 142 17.56 3.36 -18.14
C VAL A 142 18.81 4.24 -18.14
N PHE A 143 19.10 4.87 -17.01
CA PHE A 143 20.15 5.88 -16.89
C PHE A 143 21.12 5.51 -15.79
N HIS A 144 22.40 5.78 -16.02
CA HIS A 144 23.44 5.81 -15.00
C HIS A 144 24.03 7.22 -14.95
N THR A 145 24.26 7.75 -13.76
CA THR A 145 24.95 9.02 -13.57
C THR A 145 26.31 8.76 -12.93
N ASP A 146 27.35 9.36 -13.50
CA ASP A 146 28.63 9.47 -12.81
C ASP A 146 28.51 10.63 -11.81
N TRP A 147 28.16 10.29 -10.58
CA TRP A 147 27.88 11.26 -9.53
C TRP A 147 29.13 11.98 -9.01
N HIS A 148 30.33 11.51 -9.36
CA HIS A 148 31.59 12.18 -9.04
C HIS A 148 31.93 13.31 -10.02
N VAL A 149 31.25 13.33 -11.18
CA VAL A 149 31.47 14.34 -12.22
C VAL A 149 30.16 15.02 -12.57
N THR A 150 30.03 16.29 -12.18
CA THR A 150 28.83 17.09 -12.42
C THR A 150 28.38 17.04 -13.88
N GLY A 151 27.14 16.62 -14.12
CA GLY A 151 26.48 16.65 -15.42
C GLY A 151 26.72 15.44 -16.33
N LYS A 152 27.47 14.43 -15.89
CA LYS A 152 27.67 13.19 -16.67
C LYS A 152 26.58 12.16 -16.36
N THR A 153 25.52 12.17 -17.17
CA THR A 153 24.53 11.09 -17.20
C THR A 153 24.64 10.35 -18.53
N VAL A 154 24.83 9.04 -18.47
CA VAL A 154 24.83 8.15 -19.65
C VAL A 154 23.56 7.31 -19.65
N GLN A 155 22.97 7.14 -20.82
CA GLN A 155 21.85 6.21 -20.99
C GLN A 155 22.41 4.80 -21.19
N SER A 156 21.99 3.87 -20.34
CA SER A 156 22.35 2.46 -20.46
C SER A 156 21.38 1.75 -21.39
N SER A 157 21.89 0.91 -22.27
CA SER A 157 21.07 -0.07 -22.99
C SER A 157 20.82 -1.25 -22.06
N ARG A 158 19.56 -1.66 -21.87
CA ARG A 158 19.28 -2.97 -21.27
C ARG A 158 19.97 -4.01 -22.16
N VAL A 159 20.86 -4.83 -21.57
CA VAL A 159 21.36 -6.02 -22.26
C VAL A 159 20.13 -6.88 -22.50
N ASP A 160 19.82 -7.09 -23.77
CA ASP A 160 18.61 -7.66 -24.35
C ASP A 160 17.77 -8.57 -23.43
N GLU A 161 16.45 -8.32 -23.41
CA GLU A 161 15.46 -9.35 -23.13
C GLU A 161 15.75 -10.55 -24.05
N LYS A 162 16.25 -11.64 -23.47
CA LYS A 162 16.27 -12.98 -24.07
C LYS A 162 15.05 -13.75 -23.61
#